data_AF-J9EFA5-F1
#
_entry.id   AF-J9EFA5-F1
#
_cell.length_a   1.000
_cell.length_b   1.000
_cell.length_c   1.000
_cell.angle_alpha   90.00
_cell.angle_beta   90.00
_cell.angle_gamma   90.00
#
_symmetry.space_group_name_H-M   'P 1'
#
loop_
_entity.id
_entity.type
_entity.pdbx_description
1 polymer ?
#
loop_
_entity_poly.entity_id
_entity_poly.type
_entity_poly.pdbx_seq_one_letter_code
_entity_poly.pdbx_strand_id
1 'polypeptide(L)'
;MITVTGSKFSTVSSEKNERRCMSNVIRLYPLTNYSVQNNDYEDPPRIFDYKQSLKLRQQYENNGMIRTVQGVLLGHQNSIIHVLLLKNGIGQIQSSKLPEVTLYNSEDEIDGMKRLMAEVMGFKDTAEAVCQIQHVAAKWWRPNFEASIYPYIPSHITKPKEMIKVFVVELPEQTTFTIAKNNALVAAPVFEIYNNISNYGHIIASLPHVLGRFGKMIMMTFRNVLILDLTTSTIPDAGFDNKPSMSKKYVITRTVSN
;
A
#
# COMPACT_ATOMS: atom_id res chain seq x y z
N MET A 1 -20.42 21.46 -46.15
CA MET A 1 -19.07 21.96 -45.88
C MET A 1 -19.09 22.58 -44.48
N ILE A 2 -18.72 21.79 -43.46
CA ILE A 2 -18.69 22.25 -42.05
C ILE A 2 -17.29 21.93 -41.55
N THR A 3 -16.48 22.97 -41.40
CA THR A 3 -15.12 22.94 -40.88
C THR A 3 -15.17 22.74 -39.36
N VAL A 4 -14.67 21.60 -38.89
CA VAL A 4 -14.41 21.34 -37.47
C VAL A 4 -13.01 21.86 -37.16
N THR A 5 -12.93 22.99 -36.46
CA THR A 5 -11.69 23.52 -35.89
C THR A 5 -11.34 22.71 -34.64
N GLY A 6 -10.29 21.88 -34.73
CA GLY A 6 -9.75 21.15 -33.59
C GLY A 6 -8.94 22.07 -32.67
N SER A 7 -9.43 22.28 -31.45
CA SER A 7 -8.64 22.85 -30.36
C SER A 7 -7.69 21.79 -29.82
N LYS A 8 -6.38 22.02 -29.99
CA LYS A 8 -5.33 21.22 -29.36
C LYS A 8 -5.35 21.49 -27.86
N PHE A 9 -6.00 20.62 -27.09
CA PHE A 9 -5.89 20.61 -25.64
C PHE A 9 -4.48 20.15 -25.22
N SER A 10 -3.87 20.95 -24.36
CA SER A 10 -2.52 20.81 -23.83
C SER A 10 -2.43 19.73 -22.74
N THR A 11 -2.55 18.46 -23.12
CA THR A 11 -2.36 17.32 -22.20
C THR A 11 -0.92 16.79 -22.20
N VAL A 12 -0.09 17.21 -23.15
CA VAL A 12 1.23 16.60 -23.43
C VAL A 12 2.32 16.99 -22.42
N SER A 13 2.13 18.03 -21.60
CA SER A 13 3.14 18.50 -20.64
C SER A 13 3.14 17.75 -19.31
N SER A 14 2.00 17.27 -18.81
CA SER A 14 1.92 16.51 -17.54
C SER A 14 2.52 15.11 -17.68
N GLU A 15 2.15 14.39 -18.75
CA GLU A 15 2.62 13.01 -18.98
C GLU A 15 4.14 12.91 -19.21
N LYS A 16 4.79 13.98 -19.71
CA LYS A 16 6.23 13.99 -19.98
C LYS A 16 7.09 14.09 -18.71
N ASN A 17 6.59 14.70 -17.65
CA ASN A 17 7.31 14.76 -16.37
C ASN A 17 7.08 13.49 -15.53
N GLU A 18 5.91 12.86 -15.63
CA GLU A 18 5.58 11.62 -14.90
C GLU A 18 6.45 10.42 -15.35
N ARG A 19 6.79 10.33 -16.64
CA ARG A 19 7.65 9.25 -17.17
C ARG A 19 9.09 9.29 -16.69
N ARG A 20 9.56 10.39 -16.07
CA ARG A 20 10.95 10.51 -15.62
C ARG A 20 11.24 9.82 -14.29
N CYS A 21 10.23 9.52 -13.47
CA CYS A 21 10.45 8.96 -12.13
C CYS A 21 10.09 7.47 -11.99
N MET A 22 9.60 6.81 -13.04
CA MET A 22 9.33 5.38 -13.02
C MET A 22 10.63 4.59 -13.30
N SER A 23 11.46 4.40 -12.28
CA SER A 23 12.48 3.35 -12.38
C SER A 23 11.79 1.99 -12.43
N ASN A 24 12.23 1.10 -13.32
CA ASN A 24 11.84 -0.32 -13.32
C ASN A 24 12.44 -1.08 -12.12
N VAL A 25 12.74 -0.39 -11.03
CA VAL A 25 13.44 -0.91 -9.86
C VAL A 25 12.77 -0.33 -8.61
N ILE A 26 12.32 -1.20 -7.71
CA ILE A 26 11.83 -0.86 -6.37
C ILE A 26 12.97 -1.16 -5.39
N ARG A 27 13.55 -0.13 -4.77
CA ARG A 27 14.54 -0.34 -3.72
C ARG A 27 13.84 -0.60 -2.40
N LEU A 28 14.30 -1.61 -1.69
CA LEU A 28 13.87 -1.92 -0.33
C LEU A 28 15.00 -1.64 0.63
N TYR A 29 14.66 -0.98 1.74
CA TYR A 29 15.61 -0.69 2.82
C TYR A 29 15.31 -1.52 4.07
N PRO A 30 16.30 -1.69 4.97
CA PRO A 30 16.13 -2.44 6.21
C PRO A 30 15.03 -1.83 7.09
N LEU A 31 14.20 -2.68 7.71
CA LEU A 31 13.14 -2.23 8.62
C LEU A 31 13.66 -1.37 9.80
N THR A 32 14.93 -1.53 10.17
CA THR A 32 15.61 -0.71 11.20
C THR A 32 15.77 0.76 10.82
N ASN A 33 15.60 1.11 9.55
CA ASN A 33 15.67 2.49 9.07
C ASN A 33 14.35 3.24 9.24
N TYR A 34 13.28 2.54 9.62
CA TYR A 34 11.95 3.11 9.78
C TYR A 34 11.62 3.28 11.26
N SER A 35 11.03 4.42 11.59
CA SER A 35 10.54 4.71 12.94
C SER A 35 9.07 5.10 12.93
N VAL A 36 8.43 5.09 14.10
CA VAL A 36 7.01 5.38 14.26
C VAL A 36 6.81 6.47 15.29
N GLN A 37 6.03 7.49 14.91
CA GLN A 37 5.49 8.54 15.75
C GLN A 37 3.96 8.44 15.79
N ASN A 38 3.38 8.79 16.94
CA ASN A 38 1.94 8.84 17.09
C ASN A 38 1.47 10.28 16.86
N ASN A 39 0.33 10.44 16.19
CA ASN A 39 -0.41 11.69 16.21
C ASN A 39 -1.47 11.68 17.33
N ASP A 40 -2.16 12.80 17.51
CA ASP A 40 -3.24 12.94 18.48
C ASP A 40 -4.57 12.32 18.01
N TYR A 41 -4.60 11.76 16.79
CA TYR A 41 -5.79 11.16 16.21
C TYR A 41 -5.98 9.71 16.67
N GLU A 42 -7.23 9.33 16.90
CA GLU A 42 -7.61 7.95 17.19
C GLU A 42 -8.50 7.41 16.08
N ASP A 43 -8.07 6.32 15.46
CA ASP A 43 -8.84 5.64 14.44
C ASP A 43 -10.14 5.10 15.06
N PRO A 44 -11.31 5.28 14.41
CA PRO A 44 -12.54 4.72 14.93
C PRO A 44 -12.45 3.18 15.00
N PRO A 45 -13.05 2.55 16.03
CA PRO A 45 -13.07 1.10 16.14
C PRO A 45 -13.72 0.48 14.90
N ARG A 46 -13.34 -0.77 14.59
CA ARG A 46 -13.91 -1.49 13.44
C ARG A 46 -15.43 -1.53 13.59
N ILE A 47 -16.10 -0.92 12.63
CA ILE A 47 -17.55 -0.87 12.54
C ILE A 47 -18.05 -2.28 12.14
N PHE A 48 -19.12 -2.78 12.76
CA PHE A 48 -19.78 -4.01 12.34
C PHE A 48 -20.19 -3.94 10.86
N ASP A 49 -20.11 -5.08 10.15
CA ASP A 49 -20.27 -5.13 8.69
C ASP A 49 -21.57 -4.47 8.19
N TYR A 50 -22.68 -4.59 8.92
CA TYR A 50 -23.94 -3.89 8.60
C TYR A 50 -23.79 -2.36 8.58
N LYS A 51 -23.16 -1.76 9.59
CA LYS A 51 -22.96 -0.31 9.64
C LYS A 51 -21.99 0.16 8.55
N GLN A 52 -21.01 -0.67 8.16
CA GLN A 52 -20.14 -0.38 7.01
C GLN A 52 -20.93 -0.36 5.70
N SER A 53 -21.84 -1.33 5.49
CA SER A 53 -22.70 -1.35 4.29
C SER A 53 -23.59 -0.11 4.17
N LEU A 54 -24.14 0.39 5.28
CA LEU A 54 -24.95 1.62 5.30
C LEU A 54 -24.12 2.86 4.96
N LYS A 55 -22.92 2.99 5.54
CA LYS A 55 -22.01 4.10 5.23
C LYS A 55 -21.65 4.11 3.75
N LEU A 56 -21.31 2.94 3.20
CA LEU A 56 -20.99 2.77 1.79
C LEU A 56 -22.16 3.17 0.89
N ARG A 57 -23.39 2.78 1.26
CA ARG A 57 -24.60 3.17 0.55
C ARG A 57 -24.83 4.68 0.54
N GLN A 58 -24.73 5.33 1.70
CA GLN A 58 -24.90 6.78 1.81
C GLN A 58 -23.86 7.55 0.99
N GLN A 59 -22.59 7.11 1.05
CA GLN A 59 -21.53 7.70 0.24
C GLN A 59 -21.79 7.51 -1.26
N TYR A 60 -22.27 6.34 -1.67
CA TYR A 60 -22.59 6.06 -3.06
C TYR A 60 -23.76 6.90 -3.59
N GLU A 61 -24.79 7.11 -2.77
CA GLU A 61 -25.94 7.95 -3.14
C GLU A 61 -25.53 9.42 -3.36
N ASN A 62 -24.56 9.92 -2.60
CA ASN A 62 -24.08 11.30 -2.71
C ASN A 62 -23.05 11.50 -3.82
N ASN A 63 -22.13 10.54 -4.00
CA ASN A 63 -20.93 10.72 -4.80
C ASN A 63 -20.83 9.77 -6.01
N GLY A 64 -21.73 8.78 -6.11
CA GLY A 64 -21.63 7.70 -7.09
C GLY A 64 -20.59 6.65 -6.68
N MET A 65 -19.94 6.02 -7.67
CA MET A 65 -18.96 4.97 -7.40
C MET A 65 -17.79 5.49 -6.56
N ILE A 66 -17.58 4.84 -5.41
CA ILE A 66 -16.52 5.19 -4.47
C ILE A 66 -15.18 4.73 -5.04
N ARG A 67 -14.16 5.57 -4.91
CA ARG A 67 -12.80 5.26 -5.36
C ARG A 67 -11.89 5.29 -4.15
N THR A 68 -11.21 4.17 -3.89
CA THR A 68 -10.30 4.00 -2.76
C THR A 68 -8.93 3.67 -3.31
N VAL A 69 -7.89 4.31 -2.80
CA VAL A 69 -6.51 3.98 -3.14
C VAL A 69 -5.79 3.44 -1.91
N GLN A 70 -4.99 2.38 -2.10
CA GLN A 70 -4.25 1.71 -1.04
C GLN A 70 -2.75 1.70 -1.37
N GLY A 71 -1.92 2.00 -0.38
CA GLY A 71 -0.46 1.98 -0.49
C GLY A 71 0.15 0.71 0.10
N VAL A 72 0.87 -0.05 -0.71
CA VAL A 72 1.70 -1.18 -0.28
C VAL A 72 3.10 -0.67 -0.03
N LEU A 73 3.46 -0.57 1.24
CA LEU A 73 4.77 -0.16 1.70
C LEU A 73 5.61 -1.41 1.98
N LEU A 74 6.82 -1.45 1.44
CA LEU A 74 7.70 -2.61 1.51
C LEU A 74 9.01 -2.26 2.22
N GLY A 75 9.50 -3.19 3.02
CA GLY A 75 10.85 -3.15 3.59
C GLY A 75 11.43 -4.55 3.64
N HIS A 76 12.68 -4.68 4.09
CA HIS A 76 13.29 -5.98 4.30
C HIS A 76 13.95 -6.13 5.65
N GLN A 77 14.03 -7.37 6.11
CA GLN A 77 14.83 -7.75 7.27
C GLN A 77 15.36 -9.15 7.02
N ASN A 78 16.66 -9.36 7.20
CA ASN A 78 17.34 -10.62 6.95
C ASN A 78 17.05 -11.19 5.55
N SER A 79 17.04 -10.32 4.53
CA SER A 79 16.73 -10.67 3.14
C SER A 79 15.30 -11.18 2.89
N ILE A 80 14.38 -10.95 3.84
CA ILE A 80 12.97 -11.30 3.71
C ILE A 80 12.18 -10.02 3.46
N ILE A 81 11.35 -10.02 2.41
CA ILE A 81 10.43 -8.92 2.11
C ILE A 81 9.30 -8.91 3.15
N HIS A 82 9.05 -7.74 3.71
CA HIS A 82 7.96 -7.48 4.63
C HIS A 82 7.03 -6.42 4.05
N VAL A 83 5.73 -6.61 4.23
CA VAL A 83 4.69 -5.62 3.96
C VAL A 83 4.38 -4.89 5.28
N LEU A 84 4.43 -3.56 5.27
CA LEU A 84 4.04 -2.76 6.43
C LEU A 84 2.51 -2.63 6.48
N LEU A 85 1.93 -2.99 7.62
CA LEU A 85 0.49 -3.02 7.84
C LEU A 85 0.13 -2.22 9.09
N LEU A 86 -0.97 -1.50 9.03
CA LEU A 86 -1.59 -0.86 10.18
C LEU A 86 -2.45 -1.89 10.91
N LYS A 87 -2.28 -1.98 12.22
CA LYS A 87 -3.02 -2.88 13.09
C LYS A 87 -3.69 -2.08 14.19
N ASN A 88 -5.01 -1.97 14.13
CA ASN A 88 -5.81 -1.32 15.16
C ASN A 88 -6.01 -2.31 16.33
N GLY A 89 -5.84 -1.85 17.58
CA GLY A 89 -5.99 -2.73 18.74
C GLY A 89 -6.34 -2.06 20.05
N ILE A 90 -7.60 -2.28 20.47
CA ILE A 90 -7.96 -2.77 21.82
C ILE A 90 -9.00 -3.90 21.62
N GLY A 91 -8.67 -5.18 21.89
CA GLY A 91 -9.62 -6.31 21.88
C GLY A 91 -9.34 -7.50 20.94
N GLN A 92 -10.35 -8.37 20.73
CA GLN A 92 -10.23 -9.72 20.11
C GLN A 92 -10.27 -9.77 18.56
N ILE A 93 -10.54 -8.66 17.87
CA ILE A 93 -10.58 -8.62 16.40
C ILE A 93 -9.49 -7.68 15.90
N GLN A 94 -8.28 -8.21 15.79
CA GLN A 94 -7.11 -7.48 15.31
C GLN A 94 -7.12 -7.46 13.79
N SER A 95 -7.77 -6.48 13.17
CA SER A 95 -7.76 -6.35 11.70
C SER A 95 -6.50 -5.63 11.22
N SER A 96 -5.70 -6.30 10.40
CA SER A 96 -4.62 -5.67 9.64
C SER A 96 -5.17 -4.95 8.41
N LYS A 97 -4.70 -3.73 8.17
CA LYS A 97 -5.09 -2.90 7.03
C LYS A 97 -3.86 -2.31 6.36
N LEU A 98 -3.98 -2.06 5.06
CA LEU A 98 -3.04 -1.21 4.35
C LEU A 98 -3.39 0.26 4.64
N PRO A 99 -2.41 1.17 4.60
CA PRO A 99 -2.69 2.60 4.45
C PRO A 99 -3.61 2.81 3.25
N GLU A 100 -4.73 3.47 3.48
CA GLU A 100 -5.76 3.66 2.46
C GLU A 100 -6.40 5.04 2.58
N VAL A 101 -6.88 5.54 1.45
CA VAL A 101 -7.65 6.79 1.43
C VAL A 101 -8.74 6.73 0.38
N THR A 102 -9.91 7.27 0.73
CA THR A 102 -11.01 7.48 -0.22
C THR A 102 -10.77 8.78 -0.98
N LEU A 103 -10.90 8.73 -2.30
CA LEU A 103 -10.74 9.88 -3.18
C LEU A 103 -11.99 10.77 -3.18
N TYR A 104 -11.79 12.07 -3.35
CA TYR A 104 -12.88 12.99 -3.69
C TYR A 104 -13.33 12.79 -5.14
N ASN A 105 -14.53 13.28 -5.50
CA ASN A 105 -15.16 13.00 -6.80
C ASN A 105 -14.31 13.48 -8.00
N SER A 106 -13.55 14.56 -7.83
CA SER A 106 -12.67 15.13 -8.87
C SER A 106 -11.17 14.91 -8.60
N GLU A 107 -10.83 14.17 -7.54
CA GLU A 107 -9.43 13.92 -7.18
C GLU A 107 -8.85 12.80 -8.06
N ASP A 108 -7.60 12.98 -8.52
CA ASP A 108 -6.88 11.93 -9.23
C ASP A 108 -6.34 10.88 -8.25
N GLU A 109 -6.13 9.66 -8.76
CA GLU A 109 -5.62 8.55 -7.96
C GLU A 109 -4.21 8.83 -7.43
N ILE A 110 -3.37 9.51 -8.22
CA ILE A 110 -2.00 9.87 -7.81
C ILE A 110 -2.04 10.99 -6.77
N ASP A 111 -2.92 11.97 -6.91
CA ASP A 111 -3.07 13.05 -5.94
C ASP A 111 -3.61 12.54 -4.59
N GLY A 112 -4.58 11.63 -4.61
CA GLY A 112 -5.03 10.96 -3.40
C GLY A 112 -3.93 10.13 -2.74
N MET A 113 -3.12 9.44 -3.53
CA MET A 113 -1.96 8.72 -3.00
C MET A 113 -0.93 9.66 -2.37
N LYS A 114 -0.64 10.82 -2.98
CA LYS A 114 0.24 11.84 -2.37
C LYS A 114 -0.32 12.34 -1.05
N ARG A 115 -1.63 12.57 -0.98
CA ARG A 115 -2.32 12.96 0.26
C ARG A 115 -2.18 11.89 1.35
N LEU A 116 -2.35 10.61 0.99
CA LEU A 116 -2.11 9.49 1.90
C LEU A 116 -0.66 9.44 2.38
N MET A 117 0.31 9.64 1.49
CA MET A 117 1.74 9.64 1.83
C MET A 117 2.12 10.85 2.70
N ALA A 118 1.52 12.02 2.47
CA ALA A 118 1.68 13.20 3.32
C ALA A 118 1.10 12.97 4.72
N GLU A 119 -0.03 12.28 4.84
CA GLU A 119 -0.64 11.93 6.12
C GLU A 119 0.20 10.91 6.90
N VAL A 120 0.70 9.88 6.21
CA VAL A 120 1.37 8.73 6.84
C VAL A 120 2.87 8.95 7.09
N MET A 121 3.56 9.73 6.25
CA MET A 121 5.01 9.98 6.34
C MET A 121 5.39 11.46 6.46
N GLY A 122 4.43 12.38 6.37
CA GLY A 122 4.72 13.82 6.48
C GLY A 122 5.45 14.41 5.28
N PHE A 123 5.39 13.78 4.10
CA PHE A 123 5.99 14.35 2.89
C PHE A 123 5.40 15.73 2.60
N LYS A 124 6.25 16.76 2.67
CA LYS A 124 5.87 18.15 2.40
C LYS A 124 5.96 18.49 0.92
N ASP A 125 6.80 17.78 0.15
CA ASP A 125 6.93 17.99 -1.28
C ASP A 125 6.11 16.97 -2.08
N THR A 126 5.30 17.50 -2.99
CA THR A 126 4.45 16.74 -3.91
C THR A 126 5.30 15.97 -4.93
N ALA A 127 6.47 16.49 -5.31
CA ALA A 127 7.34 15.86 -6.31
C ALA A 127 8.03 14.59 -5.78
N GLU A 128 8.53 14.61 -4.53
CA GLU A 128 9.13 13.44 -3.89
C GLU A 128 8.10 12.31 -3.71
N ALA A 129 6.89 12.65 -3.29
CA ALA A 129 5.81 11.69 -3.14
C ALA A 129 5.41 11.04 -4.48
N VAL A 130 5.36 11.80 -5.58
CA VAL A 130 5.08 11.25 -6.94
C VAL A 130 6.12 10.20 -7.31
N CYS A 131 7.40 10.50 -7.09
CA CYS A 131 8.51 9.63 -7.45
C CYS A 131 8.50 8.29 -6.70
N GLN A 132 7.91 8.27 -5.51
CA GLN A 132 7.77 7.05 -4.72
C GLN A 132 6.58 6.19 -5.16
N ILE A 133 5.57 6.77 -5.80
CA ILE A 133 4.39 6.04 -6.28
C ILE A 133 4.74 5.39 -7.62
N GLN A 134 5.35 4.22 -7.55
CA GLN A 134 5.96 3.64 -8.75
C GLN A 134 4.97 2.80 -9.58
N HIS A 135 4.15 1.93 -8.97
CA HIS A 135 3.43 0.91 -9.74
C HIS A 135 2.02 0.59 -9.23
N VAL A 136 1.08 0.41 -10.15
CA VAL A 136 -0.27 -0.10 -9.86
C VAL A 136 -0.21 -1.61 -9.67
N ALA A 137 -0.25 -2.09 -8.42
CA ALA A 137 -0.22 -3.51 -8.08
C ALA A 137 -1.44 -4.26 -8.61
N ALA A 138 -2.64 -3.83 -8.23
CA ALA A 138 -3.89 -4.51 -8.54
C ALA A 138 -5.08 -3.54 -8.51
N LYS A 139 -6.19 -3.96 -9.10
CA LYS A 139 -7.50 -3.31 -8.98
C LYS A 139 -8.50 -4.33 -8.46
N TRP A 140 -9.34 -3.88 -7.53
CA TRP A 140 -10.41 -4.67 -6.94
C TRP A 140 -11.72 -3.91 -7.07
N TRP A 141 -12.82 -4.64 -7.22
CA TRP A 141 -14.14 -4.08 -7.38
C TRP A 141 -15.11 -4.70 -6.39
N ARG A 142 -15.90 -3.82 -5.77
CA ARG A 142 -17.03 -4.20 -4.94
C ARG A 142 -18.33 -4.01 -5.74
N PRO A 143 -19.03 -5.08 -6.13
CA PRO A 143 -20.21 -4.97 -6.99
C PRO A 143 -21.45 -4.46 -6.23
N ASN A 144 -21.59 -4.82 -4.96
CA ASN A 144 -22.77 -4.58 -4.11
C ASN A 144 -22.39 -3.90 -2.78
N PHE A 145 -23.38 -3.52 -1.97
CA PHE A 145 -23.16 -2.96 -0.63
C PHE A 145 -22.84 -4.03 0.41
N GLU A 146 -21.91 -4.92 0.08
CA GLU A 146 -21.53 -6.09 0.88
C GLU A 146 -20.00 -6.19 0.98
N ALA A 147 -19.50 -7.04 1.87
CA ALA A 147 -18.06 -7.19 2.12
C ALA A 147 -17.28 -7.79 0.95
N SER A 148 -17.94 -8.54 0.06
CA SER A 148 -17.32 -9.26 -1.06
C SER A 148 -16.68 -8.32 -2.10
N ILE A 149 -15.45 -8.65 -2.49
CA ILE A 149 -14.66 -7.92 -3.50
C ILE A 149 -14.04 -8.90 -4.49
N TYR A 150 -13.83 -8.45 -5.73
CA TYR A 150 -13.31 -9.28 -6.82
C TYR A 150 -12.18 -8.56 -7.56
N PRO A 151 -11.16 -9.29 -8.07
CA PRO A 151 -10.06 -8.71 -8.85
C PRO A 151 -10.46 -8.46 -10.32
N TYR A 152 -11.75 -8.41 -10.61
CA TYR A 152 -12.36 -8.07 -11.89
C TYR A 152 -13.77 -7.53 -11.64
N ILE A 153 -14.40 -6.92 -12.65
CA ILE A 153 -15.82 -6.55 -12.59
C ILE A 153 -16.64 -7.79 -12.96
N PRO A 154 -17.50 -8.34 -12.06
CA PRO A 154 -18.30 -9.52 -12.40
C PRO A 154 -19.28 -9.28 -13.55
N SER A 155 -19.64 -10.35 -14.26
CA SER A 155 -20.59 -10.30 -15.36
C SER A 155 -21.91 -9.62 -14.95
N HIS A 156 -22.49 -8.85 -15.88
CA HIS A 156 -23.75 -8.10 -15.69
C HIS A 156 -23.69 -6.94 -14.68
N ILE A 157 -22.57 -6.70 -14.00
CA ILE A 157 -22.39 -5.54 -13.13
C ILE A 157 -21.96 -4.33 -13.98
N THR A 158 -22.89 -3.41 -14.22
CA THR A 158 -22.63 -2.15 -14.94
C THR A 158 -22.25 -0.99 -14.01
N LYS A 159 -22.63 -1.08 -12.73
CA LYS A 159 -22.45 -0.02 -11.73
C LYS A 159 -21.87 -0.60 -10.42
N PRO A 160 -20.56 -0.89 -10.36
CA PRO A 160 -19.91 -1.29 -9.12
C PRO A 160 -20.00 -0.16 -8.08
N LYS A 161 -19.99 -0.52 -6.80
CA LYS A 161 -20.13 0.42 -5.67
C LYS A 161 -18.81 1.03 -5.25
N GLU A 162 -17.73 0.26 -5.36
CA GLU A 162 -16.39 0.70 -5.01
C GLU A 162 -15.37 0.12 -5.98
N MET A 163 -14.38 0.94 -6.34
CA MET A 163 -13.15 0.53 -7.00
C MET A 163 -11.98 0.82 -6.06
N ILE A 164 -11.20 -0.22 -5.75
CA ILE A 164 -10.03 -0.14 -4.88
C ILE A 164 -8.79 -0.35 -5.74
N LYS A 165 -7.92 0.66 -5.81
CA LYS A 165 -6.67 0.61 -6.57
C LYS A 165 -5.49 0.51 -5.62
N VAL A 166 -4.69 -0.53 -5.79
CA VAL A 166 -3.54 -0.81 -4.92
C VAL A 166 -2.28 -0.37 -5.64
N PHE A 167 -1.45 0.45 -5.00
CA PHE A 167 -0.17 0.92 -5.51
C PHE A 167 0.97 0.37 -4.66
N VAL A 168 2.08 0.00 -5.30
CA VAL A 168 3.36 -0.22 -4.62
C VAL A 168 4.09 1.11 -4.53
N VAL A 169 4.51 1.44 -3.31
CA VAL A 169 5.22 2.67 -3.02
C VAL A 169 6.64 2.33 -2.59
N GLU A 170 7.62 2.93 -3.26
CA GLU A 170 9.01 2.87 -2.86
C GLU A 170 9.22 3.80 -1.66
N LEU A 171 9.65 3.24 -0.54
CA LEU A 171 9.98 4.04 0.63
C LEU A 171 11.37 4.68 0.46
N PRO A 172 11.59 5.89 1.02
CA PRO A 172 12.93 6.46 1.12
C PRO A 172 13.82 5.62 2.03
N GLU A 173 15.13 5.88 2.00
CA GLU A 173 16.11 5.12 2.78
C GLU A 173 15.83 5.14 4.28
N GLN A 174 15.39 6.28 4.80
CA GLN A 174 14.96 6.47 6.19
C GLN A 174 13.68 7.29 6.19
N THR A 175 12.72 6.91 7.04
CA THR A 175 11.48 7.66 7.23
C THR A 175 10.87 7.40 8.60
N THR A 176 10.03 8.34 9.03
CA THR A 176 9.25 8.25 10.25
C THR A 176 7.77 8.23 9.87
N PHE A 177 7.07 7.18 10.29
CA PHE A 177 5.65 7.02 10.06
C PHE A 177 4.84 7.69 11.15
N THR A 178 3.92 8.56 10.77
CA THR A 178 2.92 9.15 11.66
C THR A 178 1.67 8.29 11.62
N ILE A 179 1.30 7.67 12.74
CA ILE A 179 0.12 6.79 12.84
C ILE A 179 -0.82 7.23 13.95
N ALA A 180 -2.08 6.82 13.86
CA ALA A 180 -3.07 6.99 14.93
C ALA A 180 -2.59 6.35 16.23
N LYS A 181 -2.90 6.99 17.37
CA LYS A 181 -2.42 6.59 18.71
C LYS A 181 -2.80 5.15 19.09
N ASN A 182 -3.95 4.69 18.63
CA ASN A 182 -4.50 3.35 18.88
C ASN A 182 -4.10 2.30 17.81
N ASN A 183 -3.28 2.70 16.83
CA ASN A 183 -2.73 1.80 15.82
C ASN A 183 -1.29 1.40 16.17
N ALA A 184 -0.90 0.24 15.65
CA ALA A 184 0.48 -0.21 15.60
C ALA A 184 0.88 -0.48 14.15
N LEU A 185 2.09 -0.06 13.76
CA LEU A 185 2.69 -0.44 12.49
C LEU A 185 3.43 -1.77 12.65
N VAL A 186 2.98 -2.80 11.93
CA VAL A 186 3.55 -4.14 11.97
C VAL A 186 4.15 -4.48 10.62
N ALA A 187 5.33 -5.11 10.62
CA ALA A 187 5.93 -5.65 9.41
C ALA A 187 5.58 -7.14 9.31
N ALA A 188 4.78 -7.51 8.31
CA ALA A 188 4.38 -8.89 8.06
C ALA A 188 5.19 -9.47 6.89
N PRO A 189 5.94 -10.56 7.07
CA PRO A 189 6.69 -11.17 5.98
C PRO A 189 5.76 -11.71 4.90
N VAL A 190 6.19 -11.64 3.65
CA VAL A 190 5.38 -12.03 2.46
C VAL A 190 4.88 -13.49 2.54
N PHE A 191 5.65 -14.40 3.14
CA PHE A 191 5.23 -15.80 3.31
C PHE A 191 4.12 -15.98 4.36
N GLU A 192 4.02 -15.09 5.37
CA GLU A 192 2.99 -15.20 6.41
C GLU A 192 1.62 -14.75 5.88
N ILE A 193 1.63 -13.72 5.03
CA ILE A 193 0.39 -13.19 4.45
C ILE A 193 -0.15 -14.09 3.33
N TYR A 194 0.70 -14.89 2.68
CA TYR A 194 0.32 -15.75 1.57
C TYR A 194 -0.81 -16.71 1.93
N ASN A 195 -1.92 -16.64 1.17
CA ASN A 195 -3.12 -17.47 1.36
C ASN A 195 -3.74 -17.40 2.77
N ASN A 196 -3.45 -16.36 3.54
CA ASN A 196 -3.92 -16.18 4.92
C ASN A 196 -5.08 -15.17 5.00
N ILE A 197 -6.17 -15.48 4.29
CA ILE A 197 -7.34 -14.60 4.15
C ILE A 197 -8.02 -14.32 5.49
N SER A 198 -8.03 -15.30 6.41
CA SER A 198 -8.71 -15.17 7.71
C SER A 198 -8.10 -14.05 8.57
N ASN A 199 -6.79 -13.86 8.51
CA ASN A 199 -6.09 -12.87 9.32
C ASN A 199 -5.87 -11.54 8.58
N TYR A 200 -5.68 -11.58 7.26
CA TYR A 200 -5.24 -10.43 6.47
C TYR A 200 -6.29 -9.93 5.45
N GLY A 201 -7.36 -10.68 5.22
CA GLY A 201 -8.34 -10.37 4.17
C GLY A 201 -7.82 -10.64 2.76
N HIS A 202 -8.72 -10.54 1.78
CA HIS A 202 -8.44 -10.97 0.41
C HIS A 202 -7.33 -10.17 -0.30
N ILE A 203 -7.28 -8.84 -0.12
CA ILE A 203 -6.30 -7.99 -0.80
C ILE A 203 -4.88 -8.30 -0.29
N ILE A 204 -4.67 -8.24 1.03
CA ILE A 204 -3.33 -8.44 1.61
C ILE A 204 -2.85 -9.88 1.38
N ALA A 205 -3.73 -10.88 1.54
CA ALA A 205 -3.35 -12.28 1.39
C ALA A 205 -2.98 -12.67 -0.05
N SER A 206 -3.42 -11.89 -1.04
CA SER A 206 -3.09 -12.09 -2.45
C SER A 206 -1.90 -11.25 -2.93
N LEU A 207 -1.40 -10.31 -2.12
CA LEU A 207 -0.23 -9.50 -2.46
C LEU A 207 0.99 -10.32 -2.92
N PRO A 208 1.34 -11.48 -2.33
CA PRO A 208 2.49 -12.25 -2.81
C PRO A 208 2.38 -12.65 -4.29
N HIS A 209 1.17 -12.96 -4.78
CA HIS A 209 0.93 -13.25 -6.20
C HIS A 209 1.21 -12.03 -7.08
N VAL A 210 0.77 -10.86 -6.62
CA VAL A 210 0.92 -9.60 -7.35
C VAL A 210 2.36 -9.10 -7.31
N LEU A 211 3.04 -9.25 -6.16
CA LEU A 211 4.41 -8.82 -5.95
C LEU A 211 5.41 -9.68 -6.71
N GLY A 212 5.09 -10.95 -6.98
CA GLY A 212 5.96 -11.86 -7.74
C GLY A 212 6.37 -11.32 -9.11
N ARG A 213 5.52 -10.51 -9.77
CA ARG A 213 5.87 -9.89 -11.06
C ARG A 213 7.00 -8.86 -10.97
N PHE A 214 7.22 -8.30 -9.77
CA PHE A 214 8.26 -7.32 -9.50
C PHE A 214 9.56 -7.98 -9.03
N GLY A 215 9.64 -9.31 -8.97
CA GLY A 215 10.81 -10.03 -8.46
C GLY A 215 12.13 -9.63 -9.12
N LYS A 216 12.16 -9.43 -10.45
CA LYS A 216 13.38 -8.98 -11.16
C LYS A 216 13.78 -7.52 -10.89
N MET A 217 12.94 -6.79 -10.19
CA MET A 217 12.94 -5.34 -10.08
C MET A 217 13.01 -4.89 -8.62
N ILE A 218 12.78 -5.79 -7.66
CA ILE A 218 12.99 -5.53 -6.24
C ILE A 218 14.48 -5.71 -5.92
N MET A 219 15.12 -4.63 -5.47
CA MET A 219 16.52 -4.58 -5.09
C MET A 219 16.63 -4.28 -3.59
N MET A 220 17.20 -5.21 -2.82
CA MET A 220 17.42 -5.00 -1.38
C MET A 220 18.74 -4.28 -1.14
N THR A 221 18.71 -3.20 -0.36
CA THR A 221 19.91 -2.46 0.04
C THR A 221 20.39 -2.91 1.43
N PHE A 222 21.67 -3.22 1.55
CA PHE A 222 22.30 -3.61 2.82
C PHE A 222 23.35 -2.58 3.24
N ARG A 223 23.45 -2.32 4.55
CA ARG A 223 24.33 -1.27 5.13
C ARG A 223 25.81 -1.37 4.73
N ASN A 224 26.32 -2.55 4.32
CA ASN A 224 27.74 -2.79 4.01
C ASN A 224 28.01 -3.46 2.64
N VAL A 225 27.24 -3.12 1.59
CA VAL A 225 27.40 -3.55 0.18
C VAL A 225 27.00 -5.01 -0.15
N LEU A 226 25.87 -5.15 -0.83
CA LEU A 226 25.69 -5.70 -2.18
C LEU A 226 24.18 -5.69 -2.43
N ILE A 227 23.75 -5.13 -3.56
CA ILE A 227 22.36 -5.23 -3.97
C ILE A 227 22.09 -6.69 -4.30
N LEU A 228 21.16 -7.31 -3.58
CA LEU A 228 20.69 -8.63 -3.97
C LEU A 228 19.58 -8.44 -5.02
N ASP A 229 19.92 -8.66 -6.28
CA ASP A 229 18.91 -8.97 -7.28
C ASP A 229 18.31 -10.32 -6.91
N LEU A 230 16.98 -10.42 -6.79
CA LEU A 230 16.28 -11.69 -6.51
C LEU A 230 16.42 -12.73 -7.64
N THR A 231 17.30 -12.49 -8.62
CA THR A 231 17.51 -13.31 -9.81
C THR A 231 18.81 -14.11 -9.80
N THR A 232 19.78 -13.79 -8.94
CA THR A 232 21.00 -14.59 -8.84
C THR A 232 20.71 -15.85 -8.03
N SER A 233 20.63 -17.00 -8.72
CA SER A 233 20.46 -18.33 -8.14
C SER A 233 21.65 -18.79 -7.26
N THR A 234 22.60 -17.91 -6.97
CA THR A 234 23.68 -18.18 -6.04
C THR A 234 23.20 -17.87 -4.64
N ILE A 235 22.70 -18.89 -3.94
CA ILE A 235 22.51 -18.86 -2.50
C ILE A 235 23.92 -18.66 -1.91
N PRO A 236 24.25 -17.51 -1.27
CA PRO A 236 25.48 -17.42 -0.52
C PRO A 236 25.41 -18.45 0.61
N ASP A 237 26.45 -19.27 0.73
CA ASP A 237 26.62 -20.32 1.72
C ASP A 237 26.78 -19.67 3.12
N ALA A 238 25.68 -19.10 3.63
CA ALA A 238 25.59 -18.61 4.99
C ALA A 238 25.21 -19.81 5.85
N GLY A 239 26.19 -20.35 6.57
CA GLY A 239 25.98 -21.42 7.55
C GLY A 239 24.80 -21.09 8.44
N PHE A 240 23.68 -21.79 8.23
CA PHE A 240 22.50 -21.71 9.06
C PHE A 240 22.79 -22.46 10.37
N ASP A 241 23.41 -21.78 11.32
CA ASP A 241 23.37 -22.21 12.70
C ASP A 241 21.94 -22.14 13.24
N ASN A 242 21.60 -23.19 13.98
CA ASN A 242 20.25 -23.63 14.33
C ASN A 242 19.32 -22.54 14.90
N LYS A 243 18.13 -22.45 14.26
CA LYS A 243 16.83 -21.88 14.70
C LYS A 243 16.84 -20.61 15.59
N PRO A 244 16.06 -19.62 15.14
CA PRO A 244 14.96 -19.12 15.96
C PRO A 244 13.61 -19.26 15.25
N SER A 245 12.54 -19.33 16.03
CA SER A 245 11.14 -19.33 15.58
C SER A 245 10.88 -18.30 14.47
N MET A 246 10.51 -18.79 13.28
CA MET A 246 10.27 -18.03 12.04
C MET A 246 8.95 -17.22 12.04
N SER A 247 8.30 -17.04 13.19
CA SER A 247 6.98 -16.40 13.31
C SER A 247 7.01 -15.06 14.07
N LYS A 248 8.17 -14.43 14.24
CA LYS A 248 8.24 -13.16 14.97
C LYS A 248 7.69 -12.03 14.10
N LYS A 249 6.48 -11.58 14.41
CA LYS A 249 5.97 -10.27 13.95
C LYS A 249 6.84 -9.18 14.56
N TYR A 250 7.41 -8.32 13.71
CA TYR A 250 8.16 -7.17 14.16
C TYR A 250 7.21 -5.98 14.27
N VAL A 251 7.06 -5.46 15.49
CA VAL A 251 6.48 -4.14 15.72
C VAL A 251 7.61 -3.14 15.55
N ILE A 252 7.46 -2.19 14.63
CA ILE A 252 8.49 -1.16 14.42
C ILE A 252 8.56 -0.30 15.69
N THR A 253 9.78 -0.12 16.21
CA THR A 253 10.03 0.53 17.49
C THR A 253 9.57 1.99 17.48
N ARG A 254 8.85 2.37 18.53
CA ARG A 254 8.43 3.76 18.76
C ARG A 254 9.63 4.60 19.16
N THR A 255 9.83 5.74 18.51
CA THR A 255 10.77 6.75 19.02
C THR A 255 10.12 7.44 20.19
N VAL A 256 10.64 7.20 21.40
CA VAL A 256 10.26 7.97 22.59
C VAL A 256 11.04 9.29 22.51
N SER A 257 10.38 10.37 22.13
CA SER A 257 10.93 11.71 22.35
C SER A 257 10.86 12.00 23.85
N ASN A 258 12.01 12.10 24.51
CA ASN A 258 12.12 12.73 25.83
C ASN A 258 11.79 14.22 25.74
#